data_AF-A0A8W8NPL3-F1
#
_entry.id   AF-A0A8W8NPL3-F1
#
_cell.length_a   1.000
_cell.length_b   1.000
_cell.length_c   1.000
_cell.angle_alpha   90.00
_cell.angle_beta   90.00
_cell.angle_gamma   90.00
#
_symmetry.space_group_name_H-M   'P 1'
#
loop_
_entity.id
_entity.type
_entity.pdbx_description
1 polymer ?
#
loop_
_entity_poly.entity_id
_entity_poly.type
_entity_poly.pdbx_seq_one_letter_code
_entity_poly.pdbx_strand_id
1 'polypeptide(L)'
;MTLTHAAECDIRLFWKLVKRQTNRNSRTYPEIRDDNGNIYNDPSGVAEALALYYENIYSLSDHDSFDDAFRCRVETKFSLIEKDCSELKGELPGGPLTTDELLPIIRNLKRMKAPGLNKITYEHIIFGGELATQEGFIVPLFKGADKPKTSCNSYRLVALLSCFLKIFESVLNNSIKQHIIDSSLFPCTQQQGFQGKLGCLTASFNLHGTIYHNLEQGNRVYVIFLDSTKAFDTVWRHGLLVKLFNMGIKGQLWSILHDCNMDTCKSNTVYMVSSATRC
;
A
#
# COMPACT_ATOMS: atom_id res chain seq x y z
N MET A 1 -26.24 20.12 24.62
CA MET A 1 -26.46 20.27 23.17
C MET A 1 -27.19 19.02 22.68
N THR A 2 -28.43 19.17 22.22
CA THR A 2 -29.28 18.05 21.76
C THR A 2 -28.81 17.56 20.39
N LEU A 3 -29.05 16.28 20.05
CA LEU A 3 -28.65 15.69 18.76
C LEU A 3 -29.23 16.47 17.56
N THR A 4 -30.43 17.00 17.71
CA THR A 4 -31.11 17.84 16.71
C THR A 4 -30.33 19.12 16.44
N HIS A 5 -29.83 19.79 17.49
CA HIS A 5 -29.02 21.00 17.34
C HIS A 5 -27.62 20.72 16.76
N ALA A 6 -27.05 19.54 17.03
CA ALA A 6 -25.77 19.13 16.42
C ALA A 6 -25.90 18.76 14.92
N ALA A 7 -27.06 18.23 14.49
CA ALA A 7 -27.33 17.90 13.09
C ALA A 7 -27.40 19.14 12.19
N GLU A 8 -27.93 20.25 12.73
CA GLU A 8 -28.10 21.52 12.02
C GLU A 8 -26.79 22.33 11.92
N CYS A 9 -25.89 22.20 12.89
CA CYS A 9 -24.67 23.01 12.94
C CYS A 9 -23.43 22.35 12.32
N ASP A 10 -23.23 21.03 12.50
CA ASP A 10 -22.05 20.32 11.97
C ASP A 10 -22.30 18.81 11.85
N ILE A 11 -22.35 18.32 10.60
CA ILE A 11 -22.56 16.91 10.29
C ILE A 11 -21.49 15.98 10.89
N ARG A 12 -20.26 16.45 11.07
CA ARG A 12 -19.18 15.67 11.71
C ARG A 12 -19.41 15.56 13.21
N LEU A 13 -19.87 16.64 13.84
CA LEU A 13 -20.20 16.67 15.26
C LEU A 13 -21.40 15.76 15.57
N PHE A 14 -22.41 15.79 14.70
CA PHE A 14 -23.56 14.88 14.76
C PHE A 14 -23.13 13.41 14.74
N TRP A 15 -22.37 12.98 13.73
CA TRP A 15 -21.91 11.58 13.65
C TRP A 15 -20.99 11.18 14.82
N LYS A 16 -20.23 12.13 15.39
CA LYS A 16 -19.41 11.90 16.58
C LYS A 16 -20.27 11.64 17.83
N LEU A 17 -21.37 12.37 17.99
CA LEU A 17 -22.32 12.21 19.10
C LEU A 17 -23.16 10.92 18.96
N VAL A 18 -23.62 10.61 17.74
CA VAL A 18 -24.31 9.35 17.44
C VAL A 18 -23.43 8.13 17.73
N LYS A 19 -22.16 8.17 17.33
CA LYS A 19 -21.17 7.11 17.64
C LYS A 19 -20.87 6.97 19.13
N ARG A 20 -21.13 8.02 19.93
CA ARG A 20 -20.90 8.03 21.38
C ARG A 20 -22.11 7.51 22.16
N GLN A 21 -23.32 7.66 21.63
CA GLN A 21 -24.56 7.16 22.25
C GLN A 21 -24.90 5.72 21.87
N THR A 22 -24.31 5.18 20.80
CA THR A 22 -24.46 3.78 20.43
C THR A 22 -23.61 2.91 21.36
N ASN A 23 -24.25 2.28 22.36
CA ASN A 23 -23.63 1.26 23.20
C ASN A 23 -23.07 0.12 22.34
N ARG A 24 -21.75 0.00 22.22
CA ARG A 24 -21.09 -1.19 21.64
C ARG A 24 -21.08 -2.32 22.66
N ASN A 25 -22.25 -2.91 22.91
CA ASN A 25 -22.36 -4.15 23.66
C ASN A 25 -22.36 -5.34 22.67
N SER A 26 -21.53 -6.34 22.95
CA SER A 26 -21.11 -7.48 22.13
C SER A 26 -19.94 -7.18 21.16
N ARG A 27 -18.72 -7.48 21.61
CA ARG A 27 -17.55 -7.70 20.74
C ARG A 27 -17.71 -9.07 20.08
N THR A 28 -18.62 -9.18 19.13
CA THR A 28 -18.66 -10.31 18.21
C THR A 28 -17.65 -10.03 17.12
N TYR A 29 -16.58 -10.82 17.07
CA TYR A 29 -15.68 -10.83 15.92
C TYR A 29 -16.49 -11.25 14.69
N PRO A 30 -16.23 -10.67 13.51
CA PRO A 30 -16.94 -11.08 12.31
C PRO A 30 -16.65 -12.56 12.08
N GLU A 31 -17.70 -13.36 11.92
CA GLU A 31 -17.56 -14.75 11.47
C GLU A 31 -16.89 -14.73 10.11
N ILE A 32 -15.70 -15.31 9.95
CA ILE A 32 -15.03 -15.42 8.65
C ILE A 32 -15.17 -16.85 8.15
N ARG A 33 -15.48 -16.98 6.86
CA ARG A 33 -15.48 -18.25 6.15
C ARG A 33 -14.23 -18.35 5.29
N ASP A 34 -13.49 -19.44 5.44
CA ASP A 34 -12.41 -19.77 4.51
C ASP A 34 -12.96 -20.34 3.19
N ASP A 35 -12.08 -20.55 2.22
CA ASP A 35 -12.42 -21.10 0.91
C ASP A 35 -12.88 -22.58 0.99
N ASN A 36 -12.59 -23.27 2.11
CA ASN A 36 -12.98 -24.66 2.39
C ASN A 36 -14.34 -24.77 3.10
N GLY A 37 -14.96 -23.64 3.46
CA GLY A 37 -16.25 -23.59 4.15
C GLY A 37 -16.19 -23.64 5.68
N ASN A 38 -15.00 -23.64 6.30
CA ASN A 38 -14.85 -23.56 7.75
C ASN A 38 -15.20 -22.15 8.23
N ILE A 39 -15.80 -22.07 9.42
CA ILE A 39 -16.25 -20.81 10.02
C ILE A 39 -15.40 -20.51 11.26
N TYR A 40 -14.75 -19.36 11.27
CA TYR A 40 -13.95 -18.86 12.37
C TYR A 40 -14.64 -17.67 13.02
N ASN A 41 -14.76 -17.68 14.34
CA ASN A 41 -15.41 -16.62 15.13
C ASN A 41 -14.55 -16.15 16.32
N ASP A 42 -13.36 -16.72 16.48
CA ASP A 42 -12.36 -16.33 17.46
C ASP A 42 -11.26 -15.45 16.81
N PRO A 43 -10.57 -14.60 17.58
CA PRO A 43 -9.59 -13.66 17.03
C PRO A 43 -8.42 -14.33 16.32
N SER A 44 -7.99 -15.49 16.79
CA SER A 44 -6.83 -16.22 16.27
C SER A 44 -7.19 -16.93 14.97
N GLY A 45 -8.33 -17.65 14.94
CA GLY A 45 -8.84 -18.31 13.75
C GLY A 45 -9.20 -17.33 12.63
N VAL A 46 -9.78 -16.18 12.97
CA VAL A 46 -10.03 -15.09 12.01
C VAL A 46 -8.72 -14.54 11.42
N ALA A 47 -7.67 -14.38 12.23
CA ALA A 47 -6.36 -13.91 11.78
C ALA A 47 -5.69 -14.92 10.86
N GLU A 48 -5.72 -16.20 11.23
CA GLU A 48 -5.14 -17.31 10.48
C GLU A 48 -5.87 -17.54 9.15
N ALA A 49 -7.19 -17.51 9.14
CA ALA A 49 -7.99 -17.62 7.91
C ALA A 49 -7.70 -16.47 6.94
N LEU A 50 -7.52 -15.25 7.44
CA LEU A 50 -7.11 -14.12 6.61
C LEU A 50 -5.65 -14.25 6.14
N ALA A 51 -4.75 -14.74 6.99
CA ALA A 51 -3.35 -14.96 6.64
C ALA A 51 -3.23 -15.99 5.50
N LEU A 52 -3.84 -17.16 5.65
CA LEU A 52 -3.87 -18.23 4.65
C LEU A 52 -4.50 -17.76 3.34
N TYR A 53 -5.62 -17.03 3.41
CA TYR A 53 -6.27 -16.47 2.23
C TYR A 53 -5.33 -15.54 1.45
N TYR A 54 -4.56 -14.69 2.14
CA TYR A 54 -3.62 -13.77 1.50
C TYR A 54 -2.32 -14.43 1.06
N GLU A 55 -1.83 -15.43 1.78
CA GLU A 55 -0.72 -16.28 1.35
C GLU A 55 -1.05 -16.95 0.01
N ASN A 56 -2.28 -17.45 -0.15
CA ASN A 56 -2.78 -18.01 -1.41
C ASN A 56 -2.95 -16.98 -2.54
N ILE A 57 -3.08 -15.68 -2.22
CA ILE A 57 -3.08 -14.62 -3.24
C ILE A 57 -1.65 -14.26 -3.65
N TYR A 58 -0.72 -14.34 -2.69
CA TYR A 58 0.70 -14.07 -2.93
C TYR A 58 1.40 -15.23 -3.63
N SER A 59 0.87 -16.44 -3.57
CA SER A 59 1.33 -17.55 -4.40
C SER A 59 0.93 -17.33 -5.85
N LEU A 60 1.83 -17.68 -6.77
CA LEU A 60 1.57 -17.59 -8.21
C LEU A 60 0.49 -18.61 -8.57
N SER A 61 -0.57 -18.18 -9.26
CA SER A 61 -1.55 -19.09 -9.84
C SER A 61 -0.91 -19.89 -10.98
N ASP A 62 -0.88 -21.22 -10.86
CA ASP A 62 -0.46 -22.13 -11.94
C ASP A 62 -1.49 -22.23 -13.08
N HIS A 63 -2.63 -21.52 -12.95
CA HIS A 63 -3.82 -21.71 -13.79
C HIS A 63 -3.97 -20.71 -14.94
N ASP A 64 -3.09 -19.75 -15.09
CA ASP A 64 -3.17 -18.80 -16.19
C ASP A 64 -2.21 -19.19 -17.31
N SER A 65 -2.67 -19.08 -18.56
CA SER A 65 -1.87 -19.21 -19.79
C SER A 65 -0.89 -18.04 -19.91
N PHE A 66 0.03 -17.94 -18.95
CA PHE A 66 1.10 -16.97 -18.96
C PHE A 66 2.14 -17.40 -19.99
N ASP A 67 2.75 -16.44 -20.69
CA ASP A 67 3.83 -16.74 -21.63
C ASP A 67 5.03 -17.29 -20.85
N ASP A 68 5.15 -18.61 -20.79
CA ASP A 68 6.24 -19.32 -20.09
C ASP A 68 7.61 -18.92 -20.61
N ALA A 69 7.72 -18.60 -21.90
CA ALA A 69 8.97 -18.11 -22.47
C ALA A 69 9.30 -16.71 -21.93
N PHE A 70 8.31 -15.82 -21.78
CA PHE A 70 8.50 -14.53 -21.12
C PHE A 70 8.87 -14.69 -19.65
N ARG A 71 8.20 -15.60 -18.93
CA ARG A 71 8.52 -15.93 -17.54
C ARG A 71 9.99 -16.34 -17.40
N CYS A 72 10.40 -17.34 -18.18
CA CYS A 72 11.76 -17.86 -18.17
C CYS A 72 12.81 -16.77 -18.45
N ARG A 73 12.55 -15.88 -19.42
CA ARG A 73 13.45 -14.75 -19.73
C ARG A 73 13.62 -13.80 -18.54
N VAL A 74 12.53 -13.43 -17.87
CA VAL A 74 12.59 -12.52 -16.72
C VAL A 74 13.26 -13.18 -15.53
N GLU A 75 12.94 -14.44 -15.23
CA GLU A 75 13.56 -15.19 -14.14
C GLU A 75 15.07 -15.34 -14.35
N THR A 76 15.50 -15.70 -15.57
CA THR A 76 16.92 -15.77 -15.91
C THR A 76 17.62 -14.42 -15.70
N LYS A 77 16.97 -13.33 -16.14
CA LYS A 77 17.51 -11.97 -15.98
C LYS A 77 17.56 -11.56 -14.52
N PHE A 78 16.56 -11.92 -13.73
CA PHE A 78 16.53 -11.68 -12.29
C PHE A 78 17.71 -12.36 -11.60
N SER A 79 17.94 -13.66 -11.85
CA SER A 79 19.06 -14.40 -11.26
C SER A 79 20.43 -13.84 -11.64
N LEU A 80 20.57 -13.25 -12.82
CA LEU A 80 21.80 -12.56 -13.23
C LEU A 80 21.98 -11.25 -12.44
N ILE A 81 20.93 -10.42 -12.37
CA ILE A 81 20.96 -9.13 -11.63
C ILE A 81 21.22 -9.35 -10.14
N GLU A 82 20.60 -10.36 -9.55
CA GLU A 82 20.75 -10.69 -8.13
C GLU A 82 22.22 -11.04 -7.80
N LYS A 83 22.86 -11.85 -8.65
CA LYS A 83 24.29 -12.15 -8.52
C LYS A 83 25.14 -10.89 -8.64
N ASP A 84 24.94 -10.10 -9.69
CA ASP A 84 25.71 -8.87 -9.94
C ASP A 84 25.57 -7.84 -8.80
N CYS A 85 24.36 -7.71 -8.21
CA CYS A 85 24.11 -6.76 -7.14
C CYS A 85 24.59 -7.22 -5.76
N SER A 86 24.67 -8.54 -5.52
CA SER A 86 25.22 -9.10 -4.27
C SER A 86 26.71 -8.78 -4.07
N GLU A 87 27.43 -8.51 -5.16
CA GLU A 87 28.86 -8.21 -5.17
C GLU A 87 29.17 -6.70 -5.03
N LEU A 88 28.17 -5.82 -5.23
CA LEU A 88 28.34 -4.37 -5.22
C LEU A 88 28.28 -3.77 -3.79
N LYS A 89 29.44 -3.63 -3.15
CA LYS A 89 29.65 -2.76 -1.98
C LYS A 89 30.00 -1.34 -2.46
N GLY A 90 29.00 -0.47 -2.58
CA GLY A 90 29.17 0.96 -2.91
C GLY A 90 28.52 1.88 -1.88
N GLU A 91 28.56 3.19 -2.09
CA GLU A 91 27.74 4.14 -1.31
C GLU A 91 26.33 4.20 -1.89
N LEU A 92 25.33 4.41 -1.02
CA LEU A 92 23.95 4.67 -1.43
C LEU A 92 23.90 5.84 -2.43
N PRO A 93 23.15 5.73 -3.54
CA PRO A 93 22.91 6.89 -4.39
C PRO A 93 22.18 7.97 -3.58
N GLY A 94 22.87 9.08 -3.31
CA GLY A 94 22.43 10.16 -2.42
C GLY A 94 23.30 10.36 -1.17
N GLY A 95 24.25 9.45 -0.89
CA GLY A 95 25.11 9.53 0.30
C GLY A 95 24.37 9.20 1.61
N PRO A 96 24.96 9.52 2.78
CA PRO A 96 24.27 9.35 4.06
C PRO A 96 23.04 10.27 4.13
N LEU A 97 21.94 9.80 4.74
CA LEU A 97 20.77 10.64 4.99
C LEU A 97 21.18 11.92 5.72
N THR A 98 20.94 13.07 5.09
CA THR A 98 21.26 14.36 5.70
C THR A 98 20.09 14.88 6.52
N THR A 99 20.38 15.69 7.54
CA THR A 99 19.35 16.36 8.34
C THR A 99 18.46 17.26 7.49
N ASP A 100 18.99 17.83 6.40
CA ASP A 100 18.28 18.72 5.49
C ASP A 100 17.23 17.99 4.64
N GLU A 101 17.43 16.70 4.36
CA GLU A 101 16.41 15.85 3.71
C GLU A 101 15.33 15.40 4.70
N LEU A 102 15.73 15.11 5.95
CA LEU A 102 14.83 14.61 6.99
C LEU A 102 13.89 15.69 7.53
N LEU A 103 14.39 16.90 7.79
CA LEU A 103 13.61 17.99 8.37
C LEU A 103 12.33 18.35 7.59
N PRO A 104 12.34 18.51 6.25
CA PRO A 104 11.12 18.79 5.50
C PRO A 104 10.16 17.60 5.50
N ILE A 105 10.66 16.35 5.51
CA ILE A 105 9.81 15.16 5.60
C ILE A 105 9.11 15.11 6.95
N ILE A 106 9.88 15.26 8.05
CA ILE A 106 9.37 15.24 9.43
C ILE A 106 8.34 16.36 9.64
N ARG A 107 8.61 17.57 9.16
CA ARG A 107 7.68 18.71 9.26
C ARG A 107 6.37 18.49 8.49
N ASN A 108 6.43 17.73 7.40
CA ASN A 108 5.27 17.43 6.55
C ASN A 108 4.57 16.10 6.90
N LEU A 109 4.98 15.41 7.96
CA LEU A 109 4.31 14.20 8.43
C LEU A 109 2.85 14.51 8.81
N LYS A 110 1.93 13.71 8.26
CA LYS A 110 0.48 13.87 8.47
C LYS A 110 0.08 13.54 9.91
N ARG A 111 -0.38 14.54 10.65
CA ARG A 111 -0.83 14.37 12.05
C ARG A 111 -2.01 13.39 12.19
N MET A 112 -2.20 12.86 13.39
CA MET A 112 -3.28 11.96 13.82
C MET A 112 -3.30 10.63 13.07
N LYS A 113 -2.14 10.13 12.65
CA LYS A 113 -2.01 8.79 12.06
C LYS A 113 -1.90 7.74 13.16
N ALA A 114 -2.51 6.57 12.91
CA ALA A 114 -2.43 5.45 13.82
C ALA A 114 -0.95 5.06 14.04
N PRO A 115 -0.52 4.87 15.31
CA PRO A 115 0.84 4.46 15.61
C PRO A 115 1.12 3.02 15.17
N GLY A 116 2.40 2.72 14.96
CA GLY A 116 2.91 1.36 14.76
C GLY A 116 2.89 0.53 16.06
N LEU A 117 3.49 -0.66 16.04
CA LEU A 117 3.58 -1.57 17.21
C LEU A 117 4.21 -0.90 18.44
N ASN A 118 5.20 -0.05 18.19
CA ASN A 118 5.93 0.74 19.18
C ASN A 118 5.10 1.90 19.79
N LYS A 119 3.83 2.06 19.41
CA LYS A 119 2.91 3.11 19.88
C LYS A 119 3.37 4.55 19.59
N ILE A 120 4.43 4.70 18.81
CA ILE A 120 4.99 5.99 18.42
C ILE A 120 4.18 6.52 17.26
N THR A 121 3.69 7.74 17.44
CA THR A 121 2.97 8.48 16.41
C THR A 121 3.89 9.53 15.78
N TYR A 122 3.45 10.17 14.71
CA TYR A 122 4.24 11.25 14.11
C TYR A 122 4.40 12.44 15.05
N GLU A 123 3.46 12.68 15.96
CA GLU A 123 3.58 13.68 17.02
C GLU A 123 4.76 13.37 17.94
N HIS A 124 4.98 12.11 18.27
CA HIS A 124 6.13 11.70 19.06
C HIS A 124 7.45 12.01 18.34
N ILE A 125 7.52 11.93 17.01
CA ILE A 125 8.72 12.28 16.24
C ILE A 125 8.87 13.80 16.04
N ILE A 126 7.75 14.51 15.87
CA ILE A 126 7.73 15.96 15.67
C ILE A 126 8.07 16.70 16.97
N PHE A 127 7.68 16.16 18.12
CA PHE A 127 7.80 16.83 19.42
C PHE A 127 8.68 16.10 20.45
N GLY A 128 9.01 14.82 20.23
CA GLY A 128 9.79 13.99 21.13
C GLY A 128 11.09 13.54 20.48
N GLY A 129 12.21 13.93 21.08
CA GLY A 129 13.49 13.33 20.75
C GLY A 129 13.52 11.88 21.21
N GLU A 130 13.82 10.99 20.26
CA GLU A 130 14.35 9.62 20.39
C GLU A 130 13.44 8.39 20.52
N LEU A 131 13.97 7.34 19.85
CA LEU A 131 13.71 5.89 19.85
C LEU A 131 12.52 5.36 19.06
N ALA A 132 12.78 4.53 18.02
CA ALA A 132 12.06 3.26 17.84
C ALA A 132 12.69 2.29 16.83
N THR A 133 12.53 1.00 17.13
CA THR A 133 12.86 -0.18 16.34
C THR A 133 11.78 -0.56 15.30
N GLN A 134 12.14 -1.48 14.41
CA GLN A 134 11.49 -1.82 13.13
C GLN A 134 10.60 -3.06 13.20
N GLU A 135 9.30 -2.92 13.50
CA GLU A 135 8.29 -3.95 13.15
C GLU A 135 6.94 -3.28 12.76
N GLY A 136 6.26 -3.86 11.77
CA GLY A 136 4.94 -3.43 11.29
C GLY A 136 3.88 -4.50 11.59
N PHE A 137 2.60 -4.11 11.64
CA PHE A 137 1.49 -5.07 11.83
C PHE A 137 0.41 -4.91 10.78
N ILE A 138 -0.31 -5.99 10.47
CA ILE A 138 -1.33 -6.01 9.43
C ILE A 138 -2.72 -5.81 10.04
N VAL A 139 -3.47 -4.83 9.53
CA VAL A 139 -4.85 -4.57 9.95
C VAL A 139 -5.83 -4.86 8.80
N PRO A 140 -6.82 -5.74 9.00
CA PRO A 140 -7.90 -5.92 8.04
C PRO A 140 -8.90 -4.76 8.11
N LEU A 141 -9.06 -4.05 6.99
CA LEU A 141 -10.07 -3.01 6.80
C LEU A 141 -11.21 -3.55 5.94
N PHE A 142 -12.42 -3.55 6.51
CA PHE A 142 -13.61 -3.93 5.76
C PHE A 142 -13.90 -2.92 4.65
N LYS A 143 -14.10 -3.41 3.41
CA LYS A 143 -14.23 -2.60 2.20
C LYS A 143 -15.47 -1.69 2.17
N GLY A 144 -16.48 -1.94 3.00
CA GLY A 144 -17.66 -1.08 3.14
C GLY A 144 -18.44 -0.93 1.83
N ALA A 145 -19.34 -1.88 1.59
CA ALA A 145 -20.38 -1.92 0.56
C ALA A 145 -21.26 -3.13 0.91
N ASP A 146 -22.30 -3.47 0.16
CA ASP A 146 -23.17 -4.68 0.37
C ASP A 146 -22.44 -6.03 0.25
N LYS A 147 -21.14 -6.08 0.58
CA LYS A 147 -20.29 -7.25 0.63
C LYS A 147 -20.49 -7.98 1.96
N PRO A 148 -20.51 -9.32 1.93
CA PRO A 148 -20.68 -10.11 3.13
C PRO A 148 -19.47 -9.92 4.05
N LYS A 149 -19.71 -9.56 5.31
CA LYS A 149 -18.68 -9.51 6.37
C LYS A 149 -18.03 -10.88 6.61
N THR A 150 -18.66 -11.94 6.12
CA THR A 150 -18.21 -13.30 6.29
C THR A 150 -17.16 -13.77 5.28
N SER A 151 -16.88 -12.99 4.25
CA SER A 151 -15.88 -13.36 3.23
C SER A 151 -14.55 -12.65 3.46
N CYS A 152 -13.43 -13.38 3.39
CA CYS A 152 -12.07 -12.81 3.43
C CYS A 152 -11.85 -11.73 2.35
N ASN A 153 -12.45 -11.89 1.16
CA ASN A 153 -12.33 -10.93 0.06
C ASN A 153 -12.97 -9.55 0.36
N SER A 154 -13.83 -9.49 1.37
CA SER A 154 -14.45 -8.24 1.81
C SER A 154 -13.51 -7.35 2.62
N TYR A 155 -12.33 -7.85 2.99
CA TYR A 155 -11.32 -7.11 3.75
C TYR A 155 -10.16 -6.68 2.84
N ARG A 156 -9.50 -5.59 3.21
CA ARG A 156 -8.18 -5.18 2.70
C ARG A 156 -7.20 -5.23 3.85
N LEU A 157 -6.15 -6.03 3.72
CA LEU A 157 -5.03 -5.95 4.65
C LEU A 157 -4.27 -4.64 4.42
N VAL A 158 -4.01 -3.92 5.50
CA VAL A 158 -3.18 -2.71 5.50
C VAL A 158 -2.04 -2.92 6.47
N ALA A 159 -0.81 -2.92 5.95
CA ALA A 159 0.39 -2.92 6.78
C ALA A 159 0.57 -1.55 7.44
N LEU A 160 0.54 -1.53 8.77
CA LEU A 160 0.90 -0.38 9.58
C LEU A 160 2.38 -0.48 9.93
N LEU A 161 3.20 0.12 9.05
CA LEU A 161 4.64 0.22 9.23
C LEU A 161 5.00 1.17 10.37
N SER A 162 6.16 0.94 10.99
CA SER A 162 6.74 1.84 11.98
C SER A 162 6.92 3.24 11.39
N CYS A 163 6.83 4.28 12.22
CA CYS A 163 7.00 5.65 11.75
C CYS A 163 8.39 5.90 11.13
N PHE A 164 9.43 5.25 11.65
CA PHE A 164 10.78 5.29 11.08
C PHE A 164 10.84 4.67 9.69
N LEU A 165 10.20 3.52 9.48
CA LEU A 165 10.16 2.88 8.17
C LEU A 165 9.39 3.74 7.16
N LYS A 166 8.32 4.42 7.57
CA LYS A 166 7.59 5.36 6.70
C LYS A 166 8.43 6.59 6.32
N ILE A 167 9.27 7.09 7.23
CA ILE A 167 10.22 8.16 6.92
C ILE A 167 11.27 7.66 5.93
N PHE A 168 11.84 6.48 6.18
CA PHE A 168 12.80 5.84 5.30
C PHE A 168 12.25 5.61 3.89
N GLU A 169 11.06 5.01 3.77
CA GLU A 169 10.34 4.85 2.50
C GLU A 169 10.07 6.19 1.82
N SER A 170 9.75 7.24 2.58
CA SER A 170 9.55 8.57 2.02
C SER A 170 10.83 9.14 1.42
N VAL A 171 11.98 8.92 2.05
CA VAL A 171 13.29 9.32 1.53
C VAL A 171 13.57 8.55 0.24
N LEU A 172 13.48 7.22 0.28
CA LEU A 172 13.69 6.37 -0.89
C LEU A 172 12.77 6.76 -2.06
N ASN A 173 11.49 7.00 -1.79
CA ASN A 173 10.52 7.39 -2.81
C ASN A 173 10.86 8.74 -3.44
N ASN A 174 11.39 9.69 -2.67
CA ASN A 174 11.81 10.99 -3.20
C ASN A 174 13.04 10.83 -4.12
N SER A 175 14.05 10.07 -3.67
CA SER A 175 15.25 9.79 -4.47
C SER A 175 14.91 9.05 -5.77
N ILE A 176 14.04 8.03 -5.71
CA ILE A 176 13.59 7.28 -6.89
C ILE A 176 12.82 8.18 -7.84
N LYS A 177 11.91 9.03 -7.33
CA LYS A 177 11.15 9.97 -8.17
C LYS A 177 12.05 10.94 -8.90
N GLN A 178 13.01 11.54 -8.20
CA GLN A 178 14.00 12.44 -8.82
C GLN A 178 14.78 11.70 -9.91
N HIS A 179 15.31 10.52 -9.60
CA HIS A 179 16.04 9.72 -10.60
C HIS A 179 15.21 9.41 -11.85
N ILE A 180 13.94 9.02 -11.70
CA ILE A 180 13.07 8.70 -12.84
C ILE A 180 12.70 9.96 -13.65
N ILE A 181 12.52 11.11 -12.99
CA ILE A 181 12.26 12.39 -13.67
C ILE A 181 13.50 12.82 -14.46
N ASP A 182 14.67 12.82 -13.83
CA ASP A 182 15.93 13.31 -14.41
C ASP A 182 16.39 12.43 -15.58
N SER A 183 16.16 11.13 -15.48
CA SER A 183 16.52 10.16 -16.53
C SER A 183 15.52 10.09 -17.69
N SER A 184 14.36 10.75 -17.59
CA SER A 184 13.23 10.61 -18.55
C SER A 184 12.81 9.16 -18.81
N LEU A 185 13.08 8.25 -17.86
CA LEU A 185 12.76 6.82 -17.96
C LEU A 185 11.32 6.51 -17.50
N PHE A 186 10.48 7.53 -17.33
CA PHE A 186 9.12 7.33 -16.87
C PHE A 186 8.29 6.60 -17.95
N PRO A 187 7.65 5.46 -17.64
CA PRO A 187 7.13 4.57 -18.68
C PRO A 187 5.98 5.15 -19.52
N CYS A 188 5.19 6.08 -18.97
CA CYS A 188 4.01 6.60 -19.66
C CYS A 188 3.66 8.02 -19.20
N THR A 189 3.74 8.99 -20.11
CA THR A 189 3.39 10.40 -19.85
C THR A 189 1.91 10.61 -19.51
N GLN A 190 1.05 9.65 -19.86
CA GLN A 190 -0.39 9.69 -19.55
C GLN A 190 -0.74 9.08 -18.19
N GLN A 191 0.21 8.49 -17.45
CA GLN A 191 -0.07 7.99 -16.10
C GLN A 191 -0.32 9.15 -15.15
N GLN A 192 -1.53 9.20 -14.60
CA GLN A 192 -1.95 10.28 -13.70
C GLN A 192 -2.03 9.84 -12.23
N GLY A 193 -2.26 8.55 -11.99
CA GLY A 193 -2.29 7.98 -10.65
C GLY A 193 -0.93 8.06 -9.98
N PHE A 194 -0.93 8.47 -8.71
CA PHE A 194 0.26 8.58 -7.85
C PHE A 194 1.33 9.58 -8.33
N GLN A 195 1.00 10.43 -9.30
CA GLN A 195 1.87 11.51 -9.78
C GLN A 195 1.57 12.82 -9.06
N GLY A 196 2.63 13.60 -8.78
CA GLY A 196 2.47 14.92 -8.20
C GLY A 196 1.68 15.84 -9.14
N LYS A 197 0.74 16.63 -8.59
CA LYS A 197 -0.09 17.60 -9.32
C LYS A 197 -1.08 17.01 -10.35
N LEU A 198 -1.12 15.69 -10.54
CA LEU A 198 -2.10 14.98 -11.37
C LEU A 198 -3.07 14.18 -10.48
N GLY A 199 -4.28 13.92 -10.99
CA GLY A 199 -5.28 13.18 -10.24
C GLY A 199 -6.49 12.76 -11.07
N CYS A 200 -7.55 12.32 -10.40
CA CYS A 200 -8.75 11.83 -11.09
C CYS A 200 -9.41 12.89 -11.98
N LEU A 201 -9.34 14.16 -11.58
CA LEU A 201 -9.94 15.26 -12.33
C LEU A 201 -9.22 15.51 -13.66
N THR A 202 -7.88 15.51 -13.66
CA THR A 202 -7.10 15.64 -14.89
C THR A 202 -7.27 14.43 -15.80
N ALA A 203 -7.51 13.24 -15.22
CA ALA A 203 -7.67 12.01 -16.00
C ALA A 203 -9.02 12.01 -16.70
N SER A 204 -10.06 12.39 -15.96
CA SER A 204 -11.41 12.59 -16.49
C SER A 204 -11.41 13.66 -17.59
N PHE A 205 -10.77 14.81 -17.35
CA PHE A 205 -10.66 15.89 -18.33
C PHE A 205 -10.02 15.41 -19.65
N ASN A 206 -8.89 14.69 -19.58
CA ASN A 206 -8.21 14.19 -20.77
C ASN A 206 -9.02 13.13 -21.52
N LEU A 207 -9.73 12.26 -20.79
CA LEU A 207 -10.62 11.27 -21.39
C LEU A 207 -11.78 11.96 -22.12
N HIS A 208 -12.47 12.88 -21.46
CA HIS A 208 -13.57 13.64 -22.06
C HIS A 208 -13.10 14.44 -23.28
N GLY A 209 -11.98 15.15 -23.17
CA GLY A 209 -11.42 15.91 -24.29
C GLY A 209 -11.13 15.03 -25.50
N THR A 210 -10.58 13.83 -25.28
CA THR A 210 -10.29 12.86 -26.34
C THR A 210 -11.58 12.34 -26.98
N ILE A 211 -12.62 12.06 -26.18
CA ILE A 211 -13.93 11.61 -26.67
C ILE A 211 -14.57 12.71 -27.52
N TYR A 212 -14.67 13.94 -27.00
CA TYR A 212 -15.30 15.06 -27.70
C TYR A 212 -14.60 15.37 -29.02
N HIS A 213 -13.27 15.45 -29.01
CA HIS A 213 -12.50 15.71 -30.22
C HIS A 213 -12.77 14.68 -31.32
N ASN A 214 -12.83 13.38 -30.99
CA ASN A 214 -13.11 12.35 -31.98
C ASN A 214 -14.56 12.37 -32.47
N LEU A 215 -15.51 12.67 -31.60
CA LEU A 215 -16.92 12.82 -31.99
C LEU A 215 -17.14 14.01 -32.93
N GLU A 216 -16.47 15.14 -32.69
CA GLU A 216 -16.52 16.32 -33.57
C GLU A 216 -15.97 16.03 -34.98
N GLN A 217 -14.97 15.15 -35.08
CA GLN A 217 -14.42 14.70 -36.36
C GLN A 217 -15.30 13.64 -37.06
N GLY A 218 -16.44 13.27 -36.48
CA GLY A 218 -17.35 12.25 -37.02
C GLY A 218 -16.85 10.81 -36.83
N ASN A 219 -15.82 10.60 -36.00
CA ASN A 219 -15.28 9.27 -35.71
C ASN A 219 -16.16 8.54 -34.68
N ARG A 220 -16.22 7.21 -34.79
CA ARG A 220 -16.81 6.36 -33.75
C ARG A 220 -15.82 6.19 -32.61
N VAL A 221 -16.29 6.37 -31.37
CA VAL A 221 -15.46 6.27 -30.17
C VAL A 221 -15.89 5.06 -29.34
N TYR A 222 -14.92 4.25 -28.95
CA TYR A 222 -15.10 3.10 -28.04
C TYR A 222 -14.16 3.29 -26.85
N VAL A 223 -14.67 3.06 -25.64
CA VAL A 223 -13.91 3.19 -24.39
C VAL A 223 -13.89 1.86 -23.67
N ILE A 224 -12.70 1.40 -23.30
CA ILE A 224 -12.48 0.14 -22.58
C ILE A 224 -11.89 0.49 -21.22
N PHE A 225 -12.54 0.02 -20.16
CA PHE A 225 -12.04 0.16 -18.78
C PHE A 225 -11.43 -1.17 -18.33
N LEU A 226 -10.19 -1.13 -17.87
CA LEU A 226 -9.47 -2.27 -17.32
C LEU A 226 -9.29 -2.05 -15.82
N ASP A 227 -9.71 -3.02 -15.02
CA ASP A 227 -9.49 -3.02 -13.57
C ASP A 227 -8.76 -4.31 -13.17
N SER A 228 -7.67 -4.14 -12.41
CA SER A 228 -6.84 -5.27 -11.96
C SER A 228 -7.28 -5.70 -10.57
N THR A 229 -7.65 -6.97 -10.42
CA THR A 229 -8.04 -7.53 -9.14
C THR A 229 -6.85 -7.58 -8.20
N LYS A 230 -6.99 -6.93 -7.03
CA LYS A 230 -5.98 -6.92 -5.96
C LYS A 230 -4.58 -6.54 -6.46
N ALA A 231 -4.50 -5.50 -7.28
CA ALA A 231 -3.29 -5.12 -8.03
C ALA A 231 -1.99 -5.00 -7.23
N PHE A 232 -2.01 -4.66 -5.93
CA PHE A 232 -0.81 -4.62 -5.10
C PHE A 232 -0.41 -6.00 -4.56
N ASP A 233 -1.40 -6.86 -4.31
CA ASP A 233 -1.18 -8.20 -3.79
C ASP A 233 -0.73 -9.17 -4.90
N THR A 234 -1.13 -8.93 -6.14
CA THR A 234 -0.86 -9.80 -7.30
C THR A 234 0.36 -9.37 -8.13
N VAL A 235 1.17 -8.42 -7.66
CA VAL A 235 2.36 -7.98 -8.39
C VAL A 235 3.41 -9.09 -8.43
N TRP A 236 3.85 -9.47 -9.63
CA TRP A 236 5.00 -10.34 -9.79
C TRP A 236 6.29 -9.62 -9.39
N ARG A 237 6.81 -9.97 -8.21
CA ARG A 237 7.95 -9.29 -7.57
C ARG A 237 9.24 -9.37 -8.40
N HIS A 238 9.58 -10.53 -8.97
CA HIS A 238 10.78 -10.65 -9.81
C HIS A 238 10.67 -9.77 -11.05
N GLY A 239 9.51 -9.78 -11.72
CA GLY A 239 9.23 -8.91 -12.86
C GLY A 239 9.31 -7.42 -12.51
N LEU A 240 8.80 -7.02 -11.34
CA LEU A 240 8.92 -5.67 -10.82
C LEU A 240 10.40 -5.27 -10.63
N LEU A 241 11.20 -6.11 -9.97
CA LEU A 241 12.60 -5.82 -9.69
C LEU A 241 13.46 -5.74 -10.97
N VAL A 242 13.21 -6.62 -11.94
CA VAL A 242 13.85 -6.54 -13.26
C VAL A 242 13.43 -5.26 -14.00
N LYS A 243 12.16 -4.85 -13.89
CA LYS A 243 11.68 -3.60 -14.48
C LYS A 243 12.35 -2.38 -13.85
N LEU A 244 12.46 -2.33 -12.52
CA LEU A 244 13.17 -1.27 -11.80
C LEU A 244 14.64 -1.18 -12.22
N PHE A 245 15.32 -2.33 -12.37
CA PHE A 245 16.70 -2.37 -12.85
C PHE A 245 16.85 -1.76 -14.26
N ASN A 246 15.91 -2.08 -15.16
CA ASN A 246 15.90 -1.51 -16.52
C ASN A 246 15.59 -0.01 -16.53
N MET A 247 14.90 0.49 -15.51
CA MET A 247 14.64 1.92 -15.30
C MET A 247 15.82 2.66 -14.63
N GLY A 248 17.00 2.05 -14.56
CA GLY A 248 18.21 2.69 -14.05
C GLY A 248 18.43 2.53 -12.54
N ILE A 249 17.51 1.90 -11.81
CA ILE A 249 17.65 1.64 -10.38
C ILE A 249 18.57 0.44 -10.18
N LYS A 250 19.84 0.69 -9.86
CA LYS A 250 20.90 -0.33 -9.77
C LYS A 250 21.67 -0.24 -8.44
N GLY A 251 22.52 -1.24 -8.17
CA GLY A 251 23.40 -1.27 -7.01
C GLY A 251 22.65 -1.37 -5.68
N GLN A 252 23.11 -0.67 -4.65
CA GLN A 252 22.54 -0.75 -3.31
C GLN A 252 21.06 -0.35 -3.22
N LEU A 253 20.62 0.63 -4.01
CA LEU A 253 19.21 1.02 -4.02
C LEU A 253 18.32 -0.12 -4.52
N TRP A 254 18.80 -0.88 -5.53
CA TRP A 254 18.11 -2.06 -6.00
C TRP A 254 18.09 -3.16 -4.93
N SER A 255 19.21 -3.39 -4.24
CA SER A 255 19.31 -4.39 -3.15
C SER A 255 18.35 -4.07 -2.00
N ILE A 256 18.25 -2.81 -1.58
CA ILE A 256 17.33 -2.41 -0.51
C ILE A 256 15.87 -2.63 -0.93
N LEU A 257 15.53 -2.30 -2.17
CA LEU A 257 14.19 -2.55 -2.71
C LEU A 257 13.90 -4.04 -2.82
N HIS A 258 14.88 -4.84 -3.22
CA HIS A 258 14.80 -6.30 -3.21
C HIS A 258 14.47 -6.81 -1.80
N ASP A 259 15.26 -6.43 -0.80
CA ASP A 259 15.09 -6.91 0.58
C ASP A 259 13.75 -6.46 1.17
N CYS A 260 13.36 -5.20 0.97
CA CYS A 260 12.06 -4.69 1.42
C CYS A 260 10.89 -5.45 0.78
N ASN A 261 10.96 -5.81 -0.52
CA ASN A 261 9.86 -6.50 -1.19
C ASN A 261 9.83 -8.01 -0.91
N MET A 262 10.99 -8.62 -0.59
CA MET A 262 11.12 -10.05 -0.33
C MET A 262 10.92 -10.40 1.15
N ASP A 263 11.46 -9.62 2.08
CA ASP A 263 11.39 -9.92 3.52
C ASP A 263 10.04 -9.58 4.16
N THR A 264 9.22 -8.73 3.52
CA THR A 264 7.80 -8.57 3.91
C THR A 264 7.02 -9.89 3.80
N CYS A 265 7.58 -10.94 3.17
CA CYS A 265 6.98 -12.27 3.15
C CYS A 265 7.35 -13.14 4.37
N LYS A 266 8.42 -12.82 5.13
CA LYS A 266 8.95 -13.70 6.20
C LYS A 266 8.52 -13.32 7.62
N SER A 267 8.08 -12.08 7.84
CA SER A 267 7.71 -11.56 9.17
C SER A 267 6.21 -11.31 9.36
N ASN A 268 5.36 -12.02 8.61
CA ASN A 268 3.90 -11.84 8.64
C ASN A 268 3.27 -12.53 9.86
N THR A 269 3.47 -11.96 11.05
CA THR A 269 2.56 -12.25 12.16
C THR A 269 1.36 -11.31 12.06
N VAL A 270 0.23 -11.83 11.55
CA VAL A 270 -1.04 -11.11 11.52
C VAL A 270 -1.57 -10.97 12.94
N TYR A 271 -1.24 -9.87 13.61
CA TYR A 271 -1.83 -9.55 14.90
C TYR A 271 -3.17 -8.85 14.71
N MET A 272 -4.27 -9.55 15.01
CA MET A 272 -5.55 -8.89 15.24
C MET A 272 -5.44 -8.05 16.51
N VAL A 273 -5.42 -6.72 16.36
CA VAL A 273 -5.37 -5.81 17.51
C VAL A 273 -6.62 -6.02 18.37
N SER A 274 -6.45 -6.80 19.44
CA SER A 274 -7.22 -6.65 20.67
C SER A 274 -7.05 -5.19 21.10
N SER A 275 -8.05 -4.35 20.80
CA SER A 275 -8.08 -2.98 21.31
C SER A 275 -8.39 -3.02 22.81
N ALA A 276 -7.37 -3.39 23.57
CA ALA A 276 -7.24 -3.24 25.00
C ALA A 276 -6.05 -2.30 25.26
N THR A 277 -6.20 -1.03 24.90
CA THR A 277 -5.65 0.06 25.70
C THR A 277 -6.48 1.30 25.41
N ARG A 278 -7.16 1.78 26.45
CA ARG A 278 -7.88 3.05 26.45
C ARG A 278 -6.86 4.18 26.24
N CYS A 279 -7.28 5.15 25.42
CA CYS A 279 -6.80 6.54 25.33
C CYS A 279 -5.32 6.78 25.02
#